data_AF-A0A7G8DH17-F1
#
_entry.id   AF-A0A7G8DH17-F1
#
_cell.length_a   1.000
_cell.length_b   1.000
_cell.length_c   1.000
_cell.angle_alpha   90.00
_cell.angle_beta   90.00
_cell.angle_gamma   90.00
#
_symmetry.space_group_name_H-M   'P 1'
#
loop_
_entity.id
_entity.type
_entity.pdbx_description
1 polymer ?
#
loop_
_entity_poly.entity_id
_entity_poly.type
_entity_poly.pdbx_seq_one_letter_code
_entity_poly.pdbx_strand_id
1 'polypeptide(L)'
;MLKVLLLAALSSATIALVGSGSAKAAPDPGALADHLSRTKVTYYGSWRCPACQHQGRLFGDAAIRLPYVECAKPKELPIQAAACKQEKIQAYPTWILPNGERRVGVQSLEDLQIWSGMPRNP
;
A
#
# COMPACT_ATOMS: atom_id res chain seq x y z
N MET A 1 -23.73 56.11 50.85
CA MET A 1 -24.23 54.78 51.25
C MET A 1 -23.85 53.77 50.19
N LEU A 2 -23.44 52.60 50.67
CA LEU A 2 -22.84 51.45 49.99
C LEU A 2 -23.78 50.77 48.98
N LYS A 3 -23.23 50.35 47.83
CA LYS A 3 -23.46 49.02 47.22
C LYS A 3 -22.48 48.78 46.07
N VAL A 4 -21.40 48.08 46.37
CA VAL A 4 -20.60 47.33 45.40
C VAL A 4 -21.34 46.03 45.13
N LEU A 5 -21.70 45.74 43.88
CA LEU A 5 -22.04 44.40 43.44
C LEU A 5 -21.36 44.13 42.10
N LEU A 6 -20.39 43.22 42.17
CA LEU A 6 -19.60 42.64 41.09
C LEU A 6 -20.50 42.02 40.02
N LEU A 7 -20.17 42.19 38.74
CA LEU A 7 -20.49 41.21 37.69
C LEU A 7 -19.35 41.17 36.67
N ALA A 8 -18.96 39.93 36.36
CA ALA A 8 -17.69 39.49 35.81
C ALA A 8 -17.36 39.96 34.38
N ALA A 9 -16.06 40.14 34.12
CA ALA A 9 -15.52 40.22 32.77
C ALA A 9 -15.69 38.86 32.06
N LEU A 10 -16.56 38.81 31.04
CA LEU A 10 -16.71 37.67 30.16
C LEU A 10 -15.67 37.77 29.04
N SER A 11 -14.49 37.22 29.29
CA SER A 11 -13.48 37.00 28.27
C SER A 11 -14.08 36.10 27.19
N SER A 12 -14.32 36.64 26.00
CA SER A 12 -14.78 35.85 24.84
C SER A 12 -13.63 34.94 24.39
N ALA A 13 -13.53 33.75 24.99
CA ALA A 13 -12.66 32.70 24.49
C ALA A 13 -13.26 32.17 23.19
N THR A 14 -12.78 32.68 22.06
CA THR A 14 -13.04 32.08 20.74
C THR A 14 -12.40 30.70 20.71
N ILE A 15 -13.21 29.66 20.93
CA ILE A 15 -12.84 28.28 20.69
C ILE A 15 -12.61 28.15 19.18
N ALA A 16 -11.35 28.18 18.76
CA ALA A 16 -10.98 27.78 17.42
C ALA A 16 -11.27 26.28 17.30
N LEU A 17 -12.32 25.90 16.56
CA LEU A 17 -12.55 24.52 16.16
C LEU A 17 -11.34 24.04 15.36
N VAL A 18 -10.54 23.18 15.98
CA VAL A 18 -9.44 22.47 15.31
C VAL A 18 -10.08 21.62 14.21
N GLY A 19 -9.75 21.94 12.96
CA GLY A 19 -10.29 21.26 11.79
C GLY A 19 -10.05 19.75 11.85
N SER A 20 -11.13 18.98 11.79
CA SER A 20 -11.07 17.53 11.59
C SER A 20 -10.66 17.25 10.14
N GLY A 21 -9.36 17.17 9.89
CA GLY A 21 -8.87 16.63 8.62
C GLY A 21 -9.33 15.18 8.51
N SER A 22 -10.23 14.87 7.58
CA SER A 22 -10.62 13.50 7.27
C SER A 22 -9.39 12.73 6.83
N ALA A 23 -8.89 11.82 7.67
CA ALA A 23 -7.86 10.88 7.26
C ALA A 23 -8.39 10.07 6.07
N LYS A 24 -7.59 10.01 5.00
CA LYS A 24 -7.95 9.26 3.80
C LYS A 24 -8.05 7.77 4.15
N ALA A 25 -9.14 7.11 3.73
CA ALA A 25 -9.27 5.67 3.91
C ALA A 25 -8.15 4.93 3.14
N ALA A 26 -7.59 3.90 3.77
CA ALA A 26 -6.64 3.00 3.11
C ALA A 26 -7.32 2.25 1.95
N PRO A 27 -6.59 1.87 0.89
CA PRO A 27 -7.15 1.11 -0.22
C PRO A 27 -7.68 -0.26 0.25
N ASP A 28 -8.81 -0.71 -0.31
CA ASP A 28 -9.27 -2.08 -0.12
C ASP A 28 -8.23 -3.07 -0.70
N PRO A 29 -7.68 -4.00 0.10
CA PRO A 29 -6.64 -4.91 -0.37
C PRO A 29 -7.11 -5.81 -1.51
N GLY A 30 -8.39 -6.18 -1.51
CA GLY A 30 -8.98 -7.06 -2.51
C GLY A 30 -9.07 -6.40 -3.88
N ALA A 31 -9.66 -5.21 -3.93
CA ALA A 31 -9.80 -4.40 -5.13
C ALA A 31 -8.43 -4.03 -5.69
N LEU A 32 -7.46 -3.72 -4.84
CA LEU A 32 -6.08 -3.44 -5.25
C LEU A 32 -5.40 -4.67 -5.85
N ALA A 33 -5.49 -5.85 -5.21
CA ALA A 33 -4.93 -7.08 -5.76
C ALA A 33 -5.50 -7.40 -7.15
N ASP A 34 -6.82 -7.26 -7.30
CA ASP A 34 -7.49 -7.51 -8.58
C ASP A 34 -7.10 -6.46 -9.64
N HIS A 35 -6.94 -5.19 -9.24
CA HIS A 35 -6.45 -4.14 -10.13
C HIS A 35 -5.05 -4.47 -10.64
N LEU A 36 -4.10 -4.75 -9.74
CA LEU A 36 -2.71 -5.09 -10.09
C LEU A 36 -2.64 -6.27 -11.06
N SER A 37 -3.46 -7.31 -10.83
CA SER A 37 -3.55 -8.47 -11.72
C SER A 37 -4.15 -8.15 -13.09
N ARG A 38 -5.24 -7.37 -13.14
CA ARG A 38 -5.87 -6.97 -14.41
C ARG A 38 -4.98 -6.05 -15.24
N THR A 39 -4.25 -5.14 -14.60
CA THR A 39 -3.34 -4.20 -15.27
C THR A 39 -1.95 -4.75 -15.50
N LYS A 40 -1.77 -6.08 -15.34
CA LYS A 40 -0.53 -6.79 -15.68
C LYS A 40 0.72 -6.27 -14.94
N VAL A 41 0.53 -5.74 -13.73
CA VAL A 41 1.65 -5.57 -12.80
C VAL A 41 2.19 -6.95 -12.46
N THR A 42 3.49 -7.11 -12.32
CA THR A 42 4.09 -8.39 -11.91
C THR A 42 4.84 -8.23 -10.60
N TYR A 43 4.61 -9.15 -9.67
CA TYR A 43 5.22 -9.21 -8.36
C TYR A 43 6.22 -10.37 -8.29
N TYR A 44 7.51 -10.08 -8.41
CA TYR A 44 8.58 -11.06 -8.28
C TYR A 44 9.03 -11.20 -6.83
N GLY A 45 9.11 -12.43 -6.34
CA GLY A 45 9.60 -12.68 -4.99
C GLY A 45 9.99 -14.12 -4.72
N SER A 46 10.08 -14.45 -3.44
CA SER A 46 10.32 -15.81 -2.98
C SER A 46 9.42 -16.17 -1.80
N TRP A 47 8.90 -17.39 -1.77
CA TRP A 47 8.06 -17.90 -0.69
C TRP A 47 8.74 -17.88 0.69
N ARG A 48 10.08 -17.97 0.74
CA ARG A 48 10.86 -17.91 1.99
C ARG A 48 11.30 -16.50 2.37
N CYS A 49 11.10 -15.51 1.50
CA CYS A 49 11.61 -14.16 1.70
C CYS A 49 10.76 -13.43 2.77
N PRO A 50 11.33 -13.00 3.91
CA PRO A 50 10.57 -12.35 4.98
C PRO A 50 9.87 -11.06 4.55
N ALA A 51 10.52 -10.26 3.69
CA ALA A 51 9.94 -9.06 3.10
C ALA A 51 8.74 -9.38 2.20
N CYS A 52 8.79 -10.50 1.48
CA CYS A 52 7.74 -10.96 0.58
C CYS A 52 6.52 -11.46 1.37
N GLN A 53 6.78 -12.16 2.48
CA GLN A 53 5.74 -12.54 3.45
C GLN A 53 5.13 -11.30 4.11
N HIS A 54 5.95 -10.28 4.42
CA HIS A 54 5.43 -9.01 4.94
C HIS A 54 4.54 -8.30 3.93
N GLN A 55 4.97 -8.20 2.67
CA GLN A 55 4.17 -7.67 1.58
C GLN A 55 2.82 -8.41 1.46
N GLY A 56 2.84 -9.75 1.50
CA GLY A 56 1.63 -10.56 1.48
C GLY A 56 0.69 -10.28 2.67
N ARG A 57 1.23 -10.09 3.88
CA ARG A 57 0.43 -9.75 5.07
C ARG A 57 -0.32 -8.42 4.93
N LEU A 58 0.24 -7.44 4.21
CA LEU A 58 -0.47 -6.18 3.93
C LEU A 58 -1.75 -6.43 3.11
N PHE A 59 -1.77 -7.47 2.28
CA PHE A 59 -2.93 -7.84 1.48
C PHE A 59 -3.90 -8.82 2.18
N GLY A 60 -3.50 -9.41 3.31
CA GLY A 60 -4.30 -10.44 3.98
C GLY A 60 -4.66 -11.59 3.05
N ASP A 61 -5.92 -12.03 3.10
CA ASP A 61 -6.43 -13.12 2.25
C ASP A 61 -6.39 -12.78 0.75
N ALA A 62 -6.39 -11.50 0.38
CA ALA A 62 -6.29 -11.07 -1.01
C ALA A 62 -4.90 -11.35 -1.62
N ALA A 63 -3.89 -11.69 -0.81
CA ALA A 63 -2.55 -12.02 -1.30
C ALA A 63 -2.54 -13.17 -2.31
N ILE A 64 -3.49 -14.12 -2.21
CA ILE A 64 -3.63 -15.24 -3.16
C ILE A 64 -3.96 -14.77 -4.60
N ARG A 65 -4.47 -13.55 -4.75
CA ARG A 65 -4.86 -12.96 -6.04
C ARG A 65 -3.78 -12.06 -6.64
N LEU A 66 -2.66 -11.86 -5.94
CA LEU A 66 -1.56 -11.05 -6.44
C LEU A 66 -0.91 -11.71 -7.67
N PRO A 67 -0.43 -10.91 -8.64
CA PRO A 67 0.23 -11.41 -9.85
C PRO A 67 1.68 -11.84 -9.55
N TYR A 68 1.83 -12.86 -8.71
CA TYR A 68 3.10 -13.30 -8.14
C TYR A 68 3.89 -14.26 -9.04
N VAL A 69 5.21 -14.08 -9.09
CA VAL A 69 6.18 -14.96 -9.75
C VAL A 69 7.21 -15.44 -8.73
N GLU A 70 7.29 -16.75 -8.54
CA GLU A 70 8.23 -17.40 -7.62
C GLU A 70 9.62 -17.56 -8.25
N CYS A 71 10.61 -16.92 -7.63
CA CYS A 71 11.99 -16.92 -8.12
C CYS A 71 12.88 -18.02 -7.50
N ALA A 72 12.51 -18.60 -6.35
CA ALA A 72 13.39 -19.46 -5.56
C ALA A 72 12.94 -20.94 -5.49
N LYS A 73 12.13 -21.39 -6.46
CA LYS A 73 11.77 -22.80 -6.68
C LYS A 73 12.13 -23.25 -8.09
N PRO A 74 13.41 -23.23 -8.51
CA PRO A 74 13.79 -23.50 -9.90
C PRO A 74 13.55 -24.95 -10.35
N LYS A 75 13.38 -25.90 -9.43
CA LYS A 75 13.05 -27.29 -9.76
C LYS A 75 11.55 -27.50 -9.93
N GLU A 76 10.76 -26.89 -9.05
CA GLU A 76 9.30 -27.04 -9.00
C GLU A 76 8.59 -26.07 -9.95
N LEU A 77 9.13 -24.87 -10.12
CA LEU A 77 8.59 -23.78 -10.94
C LEU A 77 9.67 -23.22 -11.90
N PRO A 78 10.24 -24.04 -12.81
CA PRO A 78 11.37 -23.66 -13.65
C PRO A 78 11.07 -22.45 -14.56
N ILE A 79 9.85 -22.34 -15.10
CA ILE A 79 9.45 -21.24 -15.98
C ILE A 79 9.43 -19.90 -15.19
N GLN A 80 8.89 -19.89 -13.97
CA GLN A 80 8.83 -18.69 -13.14
C GLN A 80 10.23 -18.26 -12.69
N ALA A 81 11.05 -19.22 -12.25
CA ALA A 81 12.43 -18.93 -11.88
C ALA A 81 13.27 -18.41 -13.07
N ALA A 82 13.03 -18.92 -14.29
CA ALA A 82 13.65 -18.40 -15.50
C ALA A 82 13.21 -16.96 -15.81
N ALA A 83 11.92 -16.65 -15.66
CA ALA A 83 11.40 -15.29 -15.83
C ALA A 83 12.08 -14.29 -14.89
N CYS A 84 12.35 -14.66 -13.64
CA CYS A 84 13.10 -13.78 -12.72
C CYS A 84 14.54 -13.48 -13.19
N LYS A 85 15.21 -14.46 -13.80
CA LYS A 85 16.55 -14.26 -14.37
C LYS A 85 16.51 -13.36 -15.60
N GLN A 86 15.54 -13.58 -16.49
CA GLN A 86 15.32 -12.75 -17.68
C GLN A 86 15.03 -11.30 -17.31
N GLU A 87 14.18 -11.08 -16.32
CA GLU A 87 13.87 -9.75 -15.77
C GLU A 87 14.98 -9.17 -14.91
N LYS A 88 16.10 -9.87 -14.73
CA LYS A 88 17.25 -9.43 -13.94
C LYS A 88 16.84 -8.98 -12.53
N ILE A 89 16.00 -9.77 -11.86
CA ILE A 89 15.55 -9.48 -10.49
C ILE A 89 16.74 -9.63 -9.53
N GLN A 90 17.12 -8.54 -8.87
CA GLN A 90 18.28 -8.50 -7.96
C GLN A 90 17.90 -8.56 -6.47
N ALA A 91 16.66 -8.21 -6.14
CA ALA A 91 16.15 -8.16 -4.78
C ALA A 91 14.66 -8.52 -4.74
N TYR A 92 14.21 -9.00 -3.59
CA TYR A 92 12.81 -9.34 -3.36
C TYR A 92 12.22 -8.51 -2.21
N PRO A 93 10.93 -8.12 -2.29
CA PRO A 93 10.07 -8.20 -3.48
C PRO A 93 10.52 -7.19 -4.55
N THR A 94 10.21 -7.44 -5.81
CA THR A 94 10.30 -6.45 -6.90
C THR A 94 8.99 -6.43 -7.67
N TRP A 95 8.42 -5.25 -7.85
CA TRP A 95 7.22 -5.00 -8.66
C TRP A 95 7.62 -4.39 -10.00
N ILE A 96 6.96 -4.81 -11.08
CA ILE A 96 7.20 -4.31 -12.43
C ILE A 96 5.87 -3.98 -13.11
N LEU A 97 5.72 -2.75 -13.60
CA LEU A 97 4.59 -2.34 -14.45
C LEU A 97 4.79 -2.82 -15.90
N PRO A 98 3.73 -2.92 -16.71
CA PRO A 98 3.85 -3.27 -18.13
C PRO A 98 4.75 -2.34 -18.95
N ASN A 99 4.89 -1.08 -18.53
CA ASN A 99 5.78 -0.11 -19.15
C ASN A 99 7.27 -0.29 -18.75
N GLY A 100 7.58 -1.28 -17.91
CA GLY A 100 8.92 -1.60 -17.43
C GLY A 100 9.36 -0.85 -16.17
N GLU A 101 8.56 0.09 -15.64
CA GLU A 101 8.87 0.78 -14.39
C GLU A 101 8.90 -0.20 -13.21
N ARG A 102 9.84 0.01 -12.27
CA ARG A 102 10.13 -0.93 -11.19
C ARG A 102 10.03 -0.29 -9.80
N ARG A 103 9.56 -1.08 -8.83
CA ARG A 103 9.65 -0.78 -7.39
C ARG A 103 10.29 -1.96 -6.67
N VAL A 104 11.37 -1.70 -5.93
CA VAL A 104 12.07 -2.73 -5.15
C VAL A 104 11.71 -2.57 -3.67
N GLY A 105 11.54 -3.69 -2.98
CA GLY A 105 11.19 -3.71 -1.56
C GLY A 105 9.70 -3.64 -1.31
N VAL A 106 9.33 -3.77 -0.04
CA VAL A 106 7.92 -3.76 0.39
C VAL A 106 7.31 -2.40 0.08
N GLN A 107 6.13 -2.41 -0.52
CA GLN A 107 5.32 -1.24 -0.82
C GLN A 107 4.06 -1.25 0.03
N SER A 108 3.64 -0.08 0.51
CA SER A 108 2.34 0.06 1.16
C SER A 108 1.21 -0.15 0.14
N LEU A 109 -0.01 -0.43 0.62
CA LEU A 109 -1.18 -0.52 -0.27
C LEU A 109 -1.44 0.81 -0.99
N GLU A 110 -1.25 1.94 -0.29
CA GLU A 110 -1.43 3.27 -0.89
C GLU A 110 -0.37 3.56 -1.96
N ASP A 111 0.89 3.21 -1.72
CA ASP A 111 1.95 3.37 -2.73
C ASP A 111 1.64 2.53 -3.98
N LEU A 112 1.21 1.28 -3.81
CA LEU A 112 0.82 0.43 -4.94
C LEU A 112 -0.42 0.95 -5.66
N GLN A 113 -1.41 1.49 -4.94
CA GLN A 113 -2.59 2.11 -5.55
C GLN A 113 -2.20 3.29 -6.44
N ILE A 114 -1.41 4.23 -5.89
CA ILE A 114 -0.95 5.42 -6.60
C ILE A 114 -0.08 5.03 -7.80
N TRP A 115 0.91 4.17 -7.58
CA TRP A 115 1.88 3.79 -8.59
C TRP A 115 1.29 2.98 -9.74
N SER A 116 0.31 2.11 -9.45
CA SER A 116 -0.40 1.34 -10.49
C SER A 116 -1.50 2.14 -11.22
N GLY A 117 -1.68 3.42 -10.87
CA GLY A 117 -2.72 4.26 -11.46
C GLY A 117 -4.14 3.80 -11.13
N MET A 118 -4.33 3.03 -10.06
CA MET A 118 -5.67 2.64 -9.62
C MET A 118 -6.43 3.91 -9.18
N PRO A 119 -7.60 4.21 -9.79
CA PRO A 119 -8.41 5.33 -9.36
C PRO A 119 -8.76 5.21 -7.89
N ARG A 120 -8.62 6.31 -7.15
CA ARG A 120 -9.13 6.38 -5.78
C ARG A 120 -10.64 6.62 -5.91
N ASN A 121 -11.44 5.56 -5.74
CA ASN A 121 -12.89 5.76 -5.68
C ASN A 121 -13.22 6.68 -4.49
N PRO A 122 -14.07 7.70 -4.67
CA PRO A 122 -14.66 8.43 -3.56
C PRO A 122 -15.61 7.55 -2.74
#